data_AF-A0A5N5Z5Z8-F1
#
_entry.id   AF-A0A5N5Z5Z8-F1
#
_cell.length_a   1.000
_cell.length_b   1.000
_cell.length_c   1.000
_cell.angle_alpha   90.00
_cell.angle_beta   90.00
_cell.angle_gamma   90.00
#
_symmetry.space_group_name_H-M   'P 1'
#
loop_
_entity.id
_entity.type
_entity.pdbx_description
1 polymer ?
#
loop_
_entity_poly.entity_id
_entity_poly.type
_entity_poly.pdbx_seq_one_letter_code
_entity_poly.pdbx_strand_id
1 'polypeptide(L)'
;MKDDSILIERFQNRDETALSKLYDKYSGAIYGVIIRMCRNEEAAQEILQETFIKAWNKSHLYDATKGKIYTWLYRIARNTTLNFLRKKDKLIQMEDLSVYKDEGEKEHDDLHIELKGALAKLDAHHQKALKLIYFNGLTHREAHEEMGVPLGTFKSYVRQAIKKLREVYAQELLLLICILELLT
;
A
#
# COMPACT_ATOMS: atom_id res chain seq x y z
N MET A 1 -7.75 19.96 6.63
CA MET A 1 -6.31 20.10 7.02
C MET A 1 -6.12 20.29 8.53
N LYS A 2 -6.90 21.13 9.25
CA LYS A 2 -6.77 21.29 10.71
C LYS A 2 -7.07 20.03 11.54
N ASP A 3 -8.05 19.23 11.10
CA ASP A 3 -8.51 18.04 11.84
C ASP A 3 -7.46 16.91 11.90
N ASP A 4 -6.73 16.69 10.80
CA ASP A 4 -5.67 15.66 10.74
C ASP A 4 -4.48 15.99 11.65
N SER A 5 -4.16 17.27 11.88
CA SER A 5 -3.04 17.66 12.74
C SER A 5 -3.33 17.39 14.21
N ILE A 6 -4.55 17.71 14.66
CA ILE A 6 -5.00 17.47 16.04
C ILE A 6 -5.09 15.96 16.30
N LEU A 7 -5.61 15.21 15.31
CA LEU A 7 -5.67 13.75 15.39
C LEU A 7 -4.27 13.13 15.55
N ILE A 8 -3.29 13.62 14.78
CA ILE A 8 -1.90 13.18 14.87
C ILE A 8 -1.31 13.52 16.23
N GLU A 9 -1.47 14.74 16.73
CA GLU A 9 -0.94 15.15 18.02
C GLU A 9 -1.47 14.27 19.16
N ARG A 10 -2.79 14.03 19.18
CA ARG A 10 -3.43 13.10 20.14
C ARG A 10 -2.86 11.69 20.02
N PHE A 11 -2.63 11.20 18.81
CA PHE A 11 -2.00 9.91 18.58
C PHE A 11 -0.55 9.84 19.11
N GLN A 12 0.24 10.92 18.98
CA GLN A 12 1.58 11.00 19.57
C GLN A 12 1.53 11.01 21.10
N ASN A 13 0.51 11.64 21.67
CA ASN A 13 0.22 11.68 23.10
C ASN A 13 -0.48 10.43 23.65
N ARG A 14 -0.55 9.33 22.90
CA ARG A 14 -1.13 8.04 23.32
C ARG A 14 -2.61 8.11 23.65
N ASP A 15 -3.36 8.89 22.89
CA ASP A 15 -4.83 8.85 22.93
C ASP A 15 -5.37 7.68 22.08
N GLU A 16 -6.03 6.72 22.73
CA GLU A 16 -6.56 5.52 22.08
C GLU A 16 -7.64 5.83 21.05
N THR A 17 -8.43 6.89 21.28
CA THR A 17 -9.46 7.32 20.32
C THR A 17 -8.84 7.85 19.03
N ALA A 18 -7.64 8.42 19.11
CA ALA A 18 -6.89 8.86 17.94
C ALA A 18 -6.35 7.66 17.15
N LEU A 19 -5.88 6.60 17.82
CA LEU A 19 -5.47 5.36 17.17
C LEU A 19 -6.65 4.72 16.43
N SER A 20 -7.83 4.60 17.07
CA SER A 20 -9.03 4.05 16.44
C SER A 20 -9.42 4.83 15.17
N LYS A 21 -9.47 6.16 15.23
CA LYS A 21 -9.75 7.00 14.04
C LYS A 21 -8.71 6.83 12.92
N LEU A 22 -7.43 6.69 13.26
CA LEU A 22 -6.38 6.44 12.28
C LEU A 22 -6.51 5.03 11.69
N TYR A 23 -6.89 4.04 12.49
CA TYR A 23 -7.18 2.69 12.06
C TYR A 23 -8.33 2.69 11.05
N ASP A 24 -9.47 3.29 11.39
CA ASP A 24 -10.64 3.37 10.49
C ASP A 24 -10.29 4.04 9.16
N LYS A 25 -9.47 5.11 9.21
CA LYS A 25 -9.07 5.86 8.02
C LYS A 25 -8.07 5.14 7.12
N TYR A 26 -7.14 4.36 7.67
CA TYR A 26 -6.00 3.84 6.91
C TYR A 26 -5.90 2.31 6.85
N SER A 27 -6.63 1.57 7.68
CA SER A 27 -6.56 0.10 7.76
C SER A 27 -6.80 -0.56 6.42
N GLY A 28 -7.86 -0.21 5.68
CA GLY A 28 -8.16 -0.81 4.38
C GLY A 28 -7.05 -0.59 3.34
N ALA A 29 -6.49 0.62 3.29
CA ALA A 29 -5.39 0.94 2.37
C ALA A 29 -4.08 0.21 2.74
N ILE A 30 -3.79 0.09 4.04
CA ILE A 30 -2.60 -0.61 4.53
C ILE A 30 -2.76 -2.13 4.37
N TYR A 31 -3.93 -2.68 4.70
CA TYR A 31 -4.28 -4.09 4.47
C TYR A 31 -4.10 -4.45 3.00
N GLY A 32 -4.61 -3.61 2.08
CA GLY A 32 -4.44 -3.81 0.65
C GLY A 32 -2.97 -3.92 0.21
N VAL A 33 -2.05 -3.16 0.85
CA VAL A 33 -0.62 -3.30 0.59
C VAL A 33 -0.08 -4.62 1.12
N ILE A 34 -0.45 -4.98 2.37
CA ILE A 34 0.03 -6.19 3.04
C ILE A 34 -0.43 -7.44 2.28
N ILE A 35 -1.71 -7.57 1.94
CA ILE A 35 -2.27 -8.75 1.28
C ILE A 35 -1.64 -8.99 -0.10
N ARG A 36 -1.30 -7.92 -0.83
CA ARG A 36 -0.60 -8.04 -2.13
C ARG A 36 0.84 -8.53 -1.97
N MET A 37 1.48 -8.21 -0.85
CA MET A 37 2.84 -8.63 -0.54
C MET A 37 2.91 -10.07 0.00
N CYS A 38 2.04 -10.46 0.94
CA CYS A 38 2.10 -11.79 1.57
C CYS A 38 1.19 -12.84 0.92
N ARG A 39 0.18 -12.43 0.14
CA ARG A 39 -0.79 -13.30 -0.56
C ARG A 39 -1.47 -14.33 0.36
N ASN A 40 -1.68 -13.99 1.62
CA ASN A 40 -2.34 -14.82 2.62
C ASN A 40 -3.18 -13.93 3.55
N GLU A 41 -4.48 -14.18 3.63
CA GLU A 41 -5.43 -13.33 4.35
C GLU A 41 -5.21 -13.33 5.86
N GLU A 42 -4.95 -14.50 6.44
CA GLU A 42 -4.71 -14.69 7.87
C GLU A 42 -3.44 -13.93 8.31
N ALA A 43 -2.34 -14.17 7.60
CA ALA A 43 -1.08 -13.45 7.79
C ALA A 43 -1.27 -11.94 7.58
N ALA A 44 -2.07 -11.53 6.59
CA ALA A 44 -2.31 -10.11 6.33
C ALA A 44 -3.03 -9.42 7.49
N GLN A 45 -4.01 -10.09 8.11
CA GLN A 45 -4.71 -9.58 9.29
C GLN A 45 -3.77 -9.46 10.50
N GLU A 46 -2.95 -10.48 10.76
CA GLU A 46 -1.94 -10.46 11.83
C GLU A 46 -0.93 -9.31 11.63
N ILE A 47 -0.36 -9.21 10.43
CA ILE A 47 0.60 -8.17 10.07
C ILE A 47 -0.03 -6.78 10.18
N LEU A 48 -1.30 -6.62 9.80
CA LEU A 48 -2.02 -5.35 9.92
C LEU A 48 -2.12 -4.94 11.40
N GLN A 49 -2.52 -5.86 12.27
CA GLN A 49 -2.58 -5.62 13.71
C GLN A 49 -1.20 -5.23 14.27
N GLU A 50 -0.17 -6.02 13.96
CA GLU A 50 1.19 -5.76 14.40
C GLU A 50 1.71 -4.40 13.89
N THR A 51 1.32 -4.00 12.67
CA THR A 51 1.65 -2.70 12.07
C THR A 51 1.10 -1.56 12.91
N PHE A 52 -0.18 -1.60 13.27
CA PHE A 52 -0.80 -0.54 14.06
C PHE A 52 -0.30 -0.53 15.51
N ILE A 53 0.01 -1.69 16.11
CA ILE A 53 0.67 -1.78 17.42
C ILE A 53 2.07 -1.13 17.37
N LYS A 54 2.87 -1.44 16.34
CA LYS A 54 4.18 -0.81 16.12
C LYS A 54 4.06 0.69 15.89
N ALA A 55 3.07 1.12 15.12
CA ALA A 55 2.80 2.53 14.88
C ALA A 55 2.42 3.24 16.18
N TRP A 56 1.54 2.66 16.99
CA TRP A 56 1.23 3.16 18.33
C TRP A 56 2.51 3.32 19.14
N ASN A 57 3.28 2.24 19.30
CA ASN A 57 4.51 2.21 20.09
C ASN A 57 5.57 3.23 19.64
N LYS A 58 5.55 3.61 18.36
CA LYS A 58 6.49 4.57 17.76
C LYS A 58 5.84 5.90 17.41
N SER A 59 4.63 6.21 17.91
CA SER A 59 3.88 7.41 17.51
C SER A 59 4.67 8.70 17.73
N HIS A 60 5.40 8.80 18.84
CA HIS A 60 6.32 9.90 19.16
C HIS A 60 7.45 10.14 18.12
N LEU A 61 7.80 9.14 17.31
CA LEU A 61 8.82 9.26 16.26
C LEU A 61 8.26 9.80 14.94
N TYR A 62 6.93 9.91 14.81
CA TYR A 62 6.34 10.52 13.64
C TYR A 62 6.67 12.01 13.57
N ASP A 63 7.00 12.47 12.37
CA ASP A 63 7.38 13.85 12.12
C ASP A 63 6.67 14.32 10.85
N ALA A 64 5.70 15.22 11.02
CA ALA A 64 4.88 15.73 9.93
C ALA A 64 5.71 16.50 8.88
N THR A 65 6.90 17.01 9.23
CA THR A 65 7.79 17.70 8.29
C THR A 65 8.48 16.72 7.33
N LYS A 66 8.63 15.45 7.72
CA LYS A 66 9.31 14.41 6.93
C LYS A 66 8.38 13.63 6.00
N GLY A 67 7.07 13.78 6.17
CA GLY A 67 6.09 13.16 5.28
C GLY A 67 4.72 12.97 5.93
N LYS A 68 3.76 12.48 5.13
CA LYS A 68 2.40 12.21 5.58
C LYS A 68 2.32 10.97 6.47
N ILE A 69 1.37 10.95 7.41
CA ILE A 69 1.12 9.82 8.32
C ILE A 69 0.91 8.50 7.56
N TYR A 70 0.18 8.53 6.45
CA TYR A 70 0.00 7.37 5.58
C TYR A 70 1.34 6.79 5.08
N THR A 71 2.27 7.65 4.65
CA THR A 71 3.59 7.20 4.16
C THR A 71 4.41 6.57 5.28
N TRP A 72 4.28 7.08 6.51
CA TRP A 72 4.93 6.50 7.68
C TRP A 72 4.34 5.14 8.05
N LEU A 73 3.00 5.02 8.11
CA LEU A 73 2.30 3.76 8.32
C LEU A 73 2.65 2.71 7.25
N TYR A 74 2.66 3.12 5.98
CA TYR A 74 3.07 2.26 4.86
C TYR A 74 4.46 1.66 5.07
N ARG A 75 5.43 2.45 5.53
CA ARG A 75 6.79 1.96 5.80
C ARG A 75 6.82 0.93 6.93
N ILE A 76 6.05 1.16 8.00
CA ILE A 76 5.93 0.22 9.11
C ILE A 76 5.29 -1.08 8.61
N ALA A 77 4.22 -0.98 7.83
CA ALA A 77 3.50 -2.11 7.26
C ALA A 77 4.43 -2.96 6.39
N ARG A 78 5.06 -2.35 5.39
CA ARG A 78 6.00 -3.00 4.48
C ARG A 78 7.11 -3.73 5.23
N ASN A 79 7.76 -3.05 6.18
CA ASN A 79 8.85 -3.66 6.95
C ASN A 79 8.36 -4.82 7.81
N THR A 80 7.13 -4.72 8.33
CA THR A 80 6.52 -5.79 9.12
C THR A 80 6.22 -6.99 8.22
N THR A 81 5.64 -6.78 7.03
CA THR A 81 5.42 -7.82 6.04
C THR A 81 6.72 -8.49 5.59
N LEU A 82 7.76 -7.73 5.26
CA LEU A 82 9.06 -8.29 4.85
C LEU A 82 9.69 -9.13 5.96
N ASN A 83 9.58 -8.69 7.22
CA ASN A 83 10.09 -9.46 8.35
C ASN A 83 9.30 -10.74 8.58
N PHE A 84 7.98 -10.72 8.39
CA PHE A 84 7.13 -11.90 8.46
C PHE A 84 7.53 -12.91 7.38
N LEU A 85 7.63 -12.47 6.13
CA LEU A 85 8.00 -13.34 4.99
C LEU A 85 9.39 -13.95 5.18
N ARG A 86 10.38 -13.16 5.60
CA ARG A 86 11.74 -13.67 5.90
C ARG A 86 11.77 -14.72 7.02
N LYS A 87 10.87 -14.63 8.00
CA LYS A 87 10.76 -15.65 9.06
C LYS A 87 10.12 -16.92 8.52
N LYS A 88 9.06 -16.79 7.71
CA LYS A 88 8.39 -17.93 7.06
C LYS A 88 9.36 -18.71 6.17
N ASP A 89 10.12 -18.03 5.32
CA ASP A 89 11.11 -18.68 4.44
C ASP A 89 12.17 -19.46 5.23
N LYS A 90 12.60 -18.92 6.38
CA LYS A 90 13.57 -19.60 7.26
C LYS A 90 12.99 -20.83 7.94
N LEU A 91 11.72 -20.79 8.36
CA LEU A 91 11.06 -21.95 8.96
C LEU A 91 10.93 -23.08 7.94
N ILE A 92 10.51 -22.75 6.71
CA ILE A 92 10.40 -23.72 5.61
C ILE A 92 11.78 -24.34 5.30
N GLN A 93 12.84 -23.54 5.24
CA GLN A 93 14.20 -24.05 4.98
C GLN A 93 14.77 -24.92 6.12
N MET A 94 14.26 -24.78 7.35
CA MET A 94 14.65 -25.62 8.48
C MET A 94 13.85 -26.94 8.55
N GLU A 95 12.75 -27.04 7.79
CA GLU A 95 11.79 -28.17 7.85
C GLU A 95 11.89 -29.18 6.69
N ASP A 96 12.87 -29.11 5.79
CA ASP A 96 13.08 -30.15 4.75
C ASP A 96 13.33 -31.54 5.41
N LEU A 97 12.62 -32.64 5.18
CA LEU A 97 11.49 -33.04 4.33
C LEU A 97 10.86 -34.30 4.98
N SER A 98 9.60 -34.28 5.36
CA SER A 98 8.70 -35.44 5.15
C SER A 98 7.25 -35.06 5.36
N VAL A 99 6.45 -35.27 4.31
CA VAL A 99 4.97 -35.28 4.35
C VAL A 99 4.31 -33.92 4.58
N TYR A 100 4.22 -33.14 3.52
CA TYR A 100 2.99 -32.57 2.96
C TYR A 100 3.44 -31.57 1.90
N LYS A 101 3.61 -32.06 0.67
CA LYS A 101 3.58 -31.18 -0.49
C LYS A 101 2.11 -30.78 -0.64
N ASP A 102 1.71 -29.75 0.09
CA ASP A 102 0.43 -29.11 -0.20
C ASP A 102 0.59 -28.50 -1.59
N GLU A 103 -0.12 -29.07 -2.57
CA GLU A 103 -0.18 -28.64 -3.97
C GLU A 103 -0.96 -27.30 -4.09
N GLY A 104 -0.64 -26.36 -3.20
CA GLY A 104 -1.16 -25.00 -3.13
C GLY A 104 -0.20 -23.94 -3.66
N GLU A 105 0.98 -24.33 -4.16
CA GLU A 105 1.73 -23.53 -5.13
C GLU A 105 0.99 -23.57 -6.47
N LYS A 106 -0.23 -23.03 -6.49
CA LYS A 106 -0.57 -22.24 -7.65
C LYS A 106 0.43 -21.10 -7.65
N GLU A 107 1.42 -21.22 -8.52
CA GLU A 107 1.84 -20.09 -9.34
C GLU A 107 0.57 -19.44 -9.90
N HIS A 108 -0.15 -18.69 -9.08
CA HIS A 108 -0.97 -17.61 -9.56
C HIS A 108 0.06 -16.58 -10.01
N ASP A 109 0.48 -16.80 -11.25
CA ASP A 109 0.95 -15.82 -12.20
C ASP A 109 -0.17 -14.77 -12.47
N ASP A 110 -0.77 -14.26 -11.38
CA ASP A 110 -1.59 -13.06 -11.33
C ASP A 110 -0.68 -11.81 -11.39
N LEU A 111 0.53 -11.95 -11.96
CA LEU A 111 1.28 -10.83 -12.51
C LEU A 111 0.50 -10.14 -13.63
N HIS A 112 -0.56 -10.78 -14.14
CA HIS A 112 -1.68 -10.13 -14.79
C HIS A 112 -2.74 -9.62 -13.80
N ILE A 113 -2.36 -8.71 -12.90
CA ILE A 113 -3.30 -7.63 -12.59
C ILE A 113 -3.39 -6.86 -13.90
N GLU A 114 -4.30 -7.33 -14.75
CA GLU A 114 -4.72 -6.63 -15.94
C GLU A 114 -5.11 -5.24 -15.46
N LEU A 115 -4.32 -4.23 -15.84
CA LEU A 115 -4.61 -2.86 -15.44
C LEU A 115 -5.92 -2.49 -16.11
N LYS A 116 -7.05 -2.64 -15.40
CA LYS A 116 -8.39 -2.37 -15.93
C LYS A 116 -8.75 -0.89 -15.80
N GLY A 117 -9.65 -0.43 -16.66
CA GLY A 117 -10.22 0.92 -16.61
C GLY A 117 -9.19 2.04 -16.87
N ALA A 118 -9.17 3.05 -16.00
CA ALA A 118 -8.33 4.25 -16.15
C ALA A 118 -6.83 3.94 -16.17
N LEU A 119 -6.39 2.86 -15.53
CA LEU A 119 -4.98 2.46 -15.49
C LEU A 119 -4.48 1.99 -16.86
N ALA A 120 -5.31 1.34 -17.68
CA ALA A 120 -4.96 0.93 -19.05
C ALA A 120 -4.65 2.13 -19.96
N LYS A 121 -5.26 3.29 -19.68
CA LYS A 121 -5.12 4.53 -20.46
C LYS A 121 -3.79 5.24 -20.19
N LEU A 122 -3.00 4.79 -19.21
CA LEU A 122 -1.69 5.35 -18.90
C LEU A 122 -0.61 4.78 -19.81
N ASP A 123 0.44 5.56 -20.06
CA ASP A 123 1.63 5.08 -20.76
C ASP A 123 2.31 3.93 -19.99
N ALA A 124 2.96 3.00 -20.71
CA ALA A 124 3.55 1.79 -20.10
C ALA A 124 4.51 2.08 -18.94
N HIS A 125 5.29 3.16 -19.01
CA HIS A 125 6.20 3.55 -17.92
C HIS A 125 5.44 4.03 -16.68
N HIS A 126 4.30 4.72 -16.84
CA HIS A 126 3.42 5.11 -15.74
C HIS A 126 2.76 3.89 -15.09
N GLN A 127 2.25 2.96 -15.91
CA GLN A 127 1.69 1.70 -15.41
C GLN A 127 2.72 0.90 -14.62
N LYS A 128 3.92 0.71 -15.18
CA LYS A 128 5.01 -0.01 -14.52
C LYS A 128 5.43 0.66 -13.22
N ALA A 129 5.53 2.00 -13.19
CA ALA A 129 5.90 2.73 -11.97
C ALA A 129 4.86 2.53 -10.86
N LEU A 130 3.56 2.58 -11.19
CA LEU A 130 2.49 2.29 -10.24
C LEU A 130 2.51 0.82 -9.80
N LYS A 131 2.78 -0.12 -10.72
CA LYS A 131 2.90 -1.55 -10.42
C LYS A 131 3.94 -1.79 -9.33
N LEU A 132 5.15 -1.27 -9.54
CA LEU A 132 6.27 -1.46 -8.60
C LEU A 132 5.95 -0.92 -7.20
N ILE A 133 5.32 0.25 -7.07
CA ILE A 133 5.02 0.85 -5.77
C ILE A 133 3.82 0.18 -5.08
N TYR A 134 2.69 0.07 -5.79
CA TYR A 134 1.41 -0.25 -5.17
C TYR A 134 1.10 -1.75 -5.16
N PHE A 135 1.67 -2.49 -6.11
CA PHE A 135 1.41 -3.93 -6.27
C PHE A 135 2.60 -4.76 -5.80
N ASN A 136 3.83 -4.37 -6.15
CA ASN A 136 5.03 -5.06 -5.68
C ASN A 136 5.52 -4.53 -4.32
N GLY A 137 4.94 -3.44 -3.82
CA GLY A 137 5.28 -2.88 -2.51
C GLY A 137 6.70 -2.32 -2.42
N LEU A 138 7.34 -1.96 -3.53
CA LEU A 138 8.67 -1.36 -3.52
C LEU A 138 8.63 0.09 -3.04
N THR A 139 9.71 0.52 -2.39
CA THR A 139 9.96 1.94 -2.14
C THR A 139 10.37 2.64 -3.44
N HIS A 140 10.30 3.98 -3.45
CA HIS A 140 10.75 4.72 -4.64
C HIS A 140 12.24 4.53 -4.95
N ARG A 141 13.08 4.19 -3.95
CA ARG A 141 14.50 3.86 -4.17
C ARG A 141 14.62 2.54 -4.93
N GLU A 142 14.07 1.48 -4.38
CA GLU A 142 14.11 0.16 -5.00
C GLU A 142 13.44 0.16 -6.39
N ALA A 143 12.30 0.86 -6.52
CA ALA A 143 11.55 0.87 -7.77
C ALA A 143 12.23 1.65 -8.90
N HIS A 144 13.04 2.68 -8.62
CA HIS A 144 13.77 3.38 -9.69
C HIS A 144 14.95 2.54 -10.19
N GLU A 145 15.58 1.76 -9.30
CA GLU A 145 16.64 0.81 -9.66
C GLU A 145 16.06 -0.31 -10.53
N GLU A 146 14.95 -0.90 -10.11
CA GLU A 146 14.20 -1.91 -10.85
C GLU A 146 13.73 -1.42 -12.23
N MET A 147 13.39 -0.14 -12.34
CA MET A 147 12.98 0.46 -13.61
C MET A 147 14.16 0.94 -14.47
N GLY A 148 15.38 1.00 -13.93
CA GLY A 148 16.57 1.47 -14.63
C GLY A 148 16.56 2.97 -14.94
N VAL A 149 15.92 3.79 -14.10
CA VAL A 149 15.80 5.25 -14.31
C VAL A 149 16.27 6.04 -13.08
N PRO A 150 16.65 7.33 -13.23
CA PRO A 150 16.96 8.18 -12.09
C PRO A 150 15.78 8.32 -11.12
N LEU A 151 16.06 8.40 -9.81
CA LEU A 151 15.02 8.56 -8.76
C LEU A 151 14.10 9.77 -9.02
N GLY A 152 14.64 10.87 -9.55
CA GLY A 152 13.87 12.06 -9.92
C GLY A 152 12.86 11.77 -11.04
N THR A 153 13.29 11.05 -12.07
CA THR A 153 12.46 10.59 -13.19
C THR A 153 11.36 9.65 -12.71
N PHE A 154 11.70 8.66 -11.88
CA PHE A 154 10.73 7.74 -11.30
C PHE A 154 9.64 8.48 -10.49
N LYS A 155 10.06 9.40 -9.61
CA LYS A 155 9.13 10.27 -8.86
C LYS A 155 8.24 11.12 -9.78
N SER A 156 8.75 11.53 -10.94
CA SER A 156 7.97 12.23 -11.95
C SER A 156 6.91 11.30 -12.57
N TYR A 157 7.29 10.10 -12.98
CA TYR A 157 6.36 9.10 -13.52
C TYR A 157 5.22 8.80 -12.54
N VAL A 158 5.53 8.51 -11.27
CA VAL A 158 4.49 8.24 -10.27
C VAL A 158 3.55 9.44 -10.10
N ARG A 159 4.09 10.67 -10.01
CA ARG A 159 3.28 11.89 -9.86
C ARG A 159 2.37 12.13 -11.07
N GLN A 160 2.89 11.99 -12.28
CA GLN A 160 2.15 12.19 -13.51
C GLN A 160 1.07 11.12 -13.70
N ALA A 161 1.40 9.86 -13.39
CA ALA A 161 0.44 8.76 -13.41
C ALA A 161 -0.75 9.01 -12.48
N ILE A 162 -0.49 9.40 -11.22
CA ILE A 162 -1.55 9.72 -10.24
C ILE A 162 -2.38 10.92 -10.68
N LYS A 163 -1.75 11.95 -11.27
CA LYS A 163 -2.46 13.12 -11.81
C LYS A 163 -3.43 12.72 -12.91
N LYS A 164 -2.94 11.99 -13.93
CA LYS A 164 -3.76 11.48 -15.04
C LYS A 164 -4.93 10.62 -14.54
N LEU A 165 -4.69 9.72 -13.60
CA LEU A 165 -5.77 8.89 -13.03
C LEU A 165 -6.85 9.74 -12.37
N ARG A 166 -6.47 10.76 -11.60
CA ARG A 166 -7.43 11.65 -10.94
C ARG A 166 -8.29 12.40 -11.96
N GLU A 167 -7.70 12.85 -13.06
CA GLU A 167 -8.44 13.53 -14.14
C GLU A 167 -9.47 12.59 -14.79
N VAL A 168 -9.08 11.34 -15.09
CA VAL A 168 -9.98 10.33 -15.66
C VAL A 168 -11.17 10.05 -14.72
N TYR A 169 -10.90 9.78 -13.43
CA TYR A 169 -11.97 9.47 -12.48
C TYR A 169 -12.84 10.68 -12.14
N ALA A 170 -12.28 11.90 -12.14
CA ALA A 170 -13.08 13.11 -11.96
C ALA A 170 -14.07 13.30 -13.11
N GLN A 171 -13.64 13.03 -14.34
CA GLN A 171 -14.50 13.13 -15.53
C GLN A 171 -15.59 12.06 -15.55
N GLU A 172 -15.26 10.82 -15.17
CA GLU A 172 -16.24 9.73 -15.03
C GLU A 172 -17.30 10.04 -13.97
N LEU A 173 -16.89 10.61 -12.82
CA LEU A 173 -17.82 11.04 -11.77
C LEU A 173 -18.74 12.19 -12.23
N LEU A 174 -18.20 13.16 -12.97
CA LEU A 174 -18.94 14.30 -13.50
C LEU A 174 -19.99 13.85 -14.53
N LEU A 175 -19.63 12.89 -15.40
CA LEU A 175 -20.57 12.26 -16.33
C LEU A 175 -21.69 11.52 -15.60
N LEU A 176 -21.36 10.82 -14.52
CA LEU A 176 -22.33 10.09 -13.70
C LEU A 176 -23.30 11.07 -13.00
N ILE A 177 -22.81 12.19 -12.50
CA ILE A 177 -23.64 13.28 -11.95
C ILE A 177 -24.56 13.86 -13.03
N CYS A 178 -24.05 14.19 -14.21
CA CYS A 178 -24.89 14.71 -15.30
C CYS A 178 -25.95 13.71 -15.77
N ILE A 179 -25.65 12.41 -15.80
CA ILE A 179 -26.63 11.37 -16.15
C ILE A 179 -27.72 11.28 -15.08
N LEU A 180 -27.38 11.39 -13.80
CA LEU A 180 -28.35 11.40 -12.71
C LEU A 180 -29.25 12.65 -12.75
N GLU A 181 -28.68 13.83 -13.06
CA GLU A 181 -29.44 15.08 -13.24
C GLU A 181 -30.37 15.04 -14.47
N LEU A 182 -30.07 14.25 -15.50
CA LEU A 182 -30.92 14.07 -16.68
C LEU A 182 -32.02 13.02 -16.49
N LEU A 183 -31.92 12.19 -15.45
CA LEU A 183 -32.88 11.14 -15.10
C LEU A 183 -33.82 11.54 -13.94
N THR A 184 -33.69 12.76 -13.42
CA THR A 184 -34.56 13.39 -12.41
C THR A 184 -35.31 14.57 -13.00
#